data_AF-A0A950Z8F9-F1
#
_entry.id   AF-A0A950Z8F9-F1
#
_cell.length_a   1.000
_cell.length_b   1.000
_cell.length_c   1.000
_cell.angle_alpha   90.00
_cell.angle_beta   90.00
_cell.angle_gamma   90.00
#
_symmetry.space_group_name_H-M   'P 1'
#
loop_
_entity.id
_entity.type
_entity.pdbx_description
1 polymer ?
#
loop_
_entity_poly.entity_id
_entity_poly.type
_entity_poly.pdbx_seq_one_letter_code
_entity_poly.pdbx_strand_id
1 'polypeptide(L)'
;MKRTWIAAALALVALGLPCASWYVAGSREARRQADQIRGEPEAIARETARSLASRLSARLESLRQSESARPYYHYQSVYHDPDAASLSSLAVFPSPLARGPGDPLIRAHFQIDRSGSVSSPTIDPELKSAANSAAQVGFLAQIQSVARELRPPGAEQQVAQQEAQQALSKTEVLEAQAYQQNVQAKEIYSDLRQKKMPKLRSEPTGPVQVKVGDFAWRTIPIEAKPALIALRAVETPDGPLTQGLWISSEAVEETLRGSPLPARFVPTGQDANSSSPVAGTGW
;
A
#
# COMPACT_ATOMS: atom_id res chain seq x y z
N MET A 1 -50.04 -20.18 71.86
CA MET A 1 -49.73 -20.41 70.43
C MET A 1 -49.52 -19.13 69.62
N LYS A 2 -50.29 -18.03 69.81
CA LYS A 2 -50.09 -16.79 69.02
C LYS A 2 -48.74 -16.07 69.25
N ARG A 3 -48.22 -16.06 70.49
CA ARG A 3 -46.94 -15.37 70.84
C ARG A 3 -45.69 -16.07 70.27
N THR A 4 -45.68 -17.40 70.25
CA THR A 4 -44.56 -18.19 69.69
C THR A 4 -44.43 -18.00 68.18
N TRP A 5 -45.56 -17.86 67.49
CA TRP A 5 -45.58 -17.55 66.05
C TRP A 5 -44.99 -16.18 65.72
N ILE A 6 -45.33 -15.15 66.50
CA ILE A 6 -44.78 -13.79 66.30
C ILE A 6 -43.27 -13.78 66.54
N ALA A 7 -42.78 -14.46 67.58
CA ALA A 7 -41.35 -14.55 67.87
C ALA A 7 -40.59 -15.28 66.74
N ALA A 8 -41.14 -16.38 66.21
CA ALA A 8 -40.56 -17.11 65.09
C ALA A 8 -40.50 -16.27 63.81
N ALA A 9 -41.57 -15.52 63.50
CA ALA A 9 -41.60 -14.62 62.35
C ALA A 9 -40.56 -13.49 62.46
N LEU A 10 -40.44 -12.87 63.64
CA LEU A 10 -39.44 -11.82 63.88
C LEU A 10 -38.01 -12.34 63.76
N ALA A 11 -37.72 -13.55 64.26
CA ALA A 11 -36.41 -14.18 64.12
C ALA A 11 -36.05 -14.46 62.64
N LEU A 12 -37.01 -14.98 61.86
CA LEU A 12 -36.83 -15.21 60.43
C LEU A 12 -36.56 -13.91 59.66
N VAL A 13 -37.26 -12.82 60.01
CA VAL A 13 -37.02 -11.50 59.39
C VAL A 13 -35.65 -10.95 59.81
N ALA A 14 -35.30 -11.06 61.09
CA ALA A 14 -34.03 -10.57 61.62
C ALA A 14 -32.81 -11.27 61.01
N LEU A 15 -32.92 -12.56 60.64
CA LEU A 15 -31.88 -13.28 59.90
C LEU A 15 -31.97 -13.11 58.38
N GLY A 16 -33.20 -13.08 57.85
CA GLY A 16 -33.45 -13.04 56.41
C GLY A 16 -32.98 -11.74 55.77
N LEU A 17 -33.21 -10.59 56.43
CA LEU A 17 -32.82 -9.29 55.89
C LEU A 17 -31.28 -9.14 55.74
N PRO A 18 -30.45 -9.43 56.76
CA PRO A 18 -28.99 -9.41 56.61
C PRO A 18 -28.50 -10.38 55.53
N CYS A 19 -28.99 -11.64 55.51
CA CYS A 19 -28.57 -12.64 54.53
C CYS A 19 -28.92 -12.21 53.09
N ALA A 20 -30.13 -11.70 52.86
CA ALA A 20 -30.54 -11.21 51.55
C ALA A 20 -29.71 -9.98 51.12
N SER A 21 -29.45 -9.05 52.04
CA SER A 21 -28.63 -7.87 51.76
C SER A 21 -27.19 -8.24 51.40
N TRP A 22 -26.59 -9.20 52.13
CA TRP A 22 -25.25 -9.71 51.88
C TRP A 22 -25.18 -10.46 50.55
N TYR A 23 -26.16 -11.31 50.25
CA TYR A 23 -26.24 -12.01 48.97
C TYR A 23 -26.38 -11.04 47.79
N VAL A 24 -27.23 -10.01 47.90
CA VAL A 24 -27.39 -9.00 46.86
C VAL A 24 -26.12 -8.16 46.69
N ALA A 25 -25.48 -7.73 47.77
CA ALA A 25 -24.23 -6.98 47.70
C ALA A 25 -23.09 -7.81 47.10
N GLY A 26 -22.89 -9.03 47.59
CA GLY A 26 -21.85 -9.95 47.10
C GLY A 26 -22.05 -10.38 45.66
N SER A 27 -23.30 -10.67 45.24
CA SER A 27 -23.59 -11.03 43.85
C SER A 27 -23.39 -9.86 42.88
N ARG A 28 -23.64 -8.61 43.30
CA ARG A 28 -23.35 -7.43 42.48
C ARG A 28 -21.85 -7.21 42.31
N GLU A 29 -21.07 -7.38 43.38
CA GLU A 29 -19.61 -7.24 43.32
C GLU A 29 -18.98 -8.37 42.48
N ALA A 30 -19.43 -9.61 42.65
CA ALA A 30 -18.99 -10.73 41.84
C ALA A 30 -19.30 -10.53 40.35
N ARG A 31 -20.47 -9.96 40.01
CA ARG A 31 -20.80 -9.60 38.61
C ARG A 31 -19.87 -8.51 38.07
N ARG A 32 -19.61 -7.46 38.84
CA ARG A 32 -18.66 -6.40 38.44
C ARG A 32 -17.26 -6.94 38.19
N GLN A 33 -16.75 -7.80 39.08
CA GLN A 33 -15.44 -8.43 38.91
C GLN A 33 -15.44 -9.37 37.69
N ALA A 34 -16.49 -10.17 37.50
CA ALA A 34 -16.63 -11.01 36.33
C ALA A 34 -16.67 -10.20 35.01
N ASP A 35 -17.37 -9.07 35.00
CA ASP A 35 -17.44 -8.17 33.85
C ASP A 35 -16.10 -7.46 33.60
N GLN A 36 -15.38 -7.06 34.66
CA GLN A 36 -14.03 -6.47 34.54
C GLN A 36 -13.03 -7.47 33.96
N ILE A 37 -13.00 -8.71 34.49
CA ILE A 37 -12.10 -9.77 34.01
C ILE A 37 -12.39 -10.13 32.55
N ARG A 38 -13.66 -10.03 32.10
CA ARG A 38 -14.04 -10.24 30.70
C ARG A 38 -13.69 -9.05 29.80
N GLY A 39 -13.84 -7.83 30.29
CA GLY A 39 -13.64 -6.61 29.51
C GLY A 39 -12.18 -6.21 29.32
N GLU A 40 -11.31 -6.52 30.29
CA GLU A 40 -9.88 -6.15 30.26
C GLU A 40 -9.12 -6.72 29.03
N PRO A 41 -9.24 -8.02 28.68
CA PRO A 41 -8.59 -8.56 27.49
C PRO A 41 -9.04 -7.88 26.18
N GLU A 42 -10.33 -7.55 26.06
CA GLU A 42 -10.83 -6.85 24.88
C GLU A 42 -10.32 -5.42 24.80
N ALA A 43 -10.23 -4.71 25.92
CA ALA A 43 -9.67 -3.37 25.97
C ALA A 43 -8.19 -3.38 25.55
N ILE A 44 -7.41 -4.34 26.06
CA ILE A 44 -6.00 -4.53 25.68
C ILE A 44 -5.89 -4.87 24.20
N ALA A 45 -6.76 -5.74 23.66
CA ALA A 45 -6.76 -6.10 22.25
C ALA A 45 -7.07 -4.90 21.34
N ARG A 46 -8.08 -4.10 21.68
CA ARG A 46 -8.44 -2.88 20.93
C ARG A 46 -7.32 -1.85 20.95
N GLU A 47 -6.68 -1.64 22.10
CA GLU A 47 -5.58 -0.69 22.22
C GLU A 47 -4.34 -1.15 21.45
N THR A 48 -4.02 -2.45 21.52
CA THR A 48 -2.95 -3.06 20.73
C THR A 48 -3.22 -2.92 19.23
N ALA A 49 -4.45 -3.21 18.79
CA ALA A 49 -4.86 -3.07 17.40
C ALA A 49 -4.71 -1.62 16.91
N ARG A 50 -5.14 -0.63 17.71
CA ARG A 50 -4.96 0.80 17.38
C ARG A 50 -3.50 1.19 17.26
N SER A 51 -2.66 0.78 18.22
CA SER A 51 -1.23 1.08 18.18
C SER A 51 -0.53 0.47 16.97
N LEU A 52 -0.86 -0.77 16.63
CA LEU A 52 -0.34 -1.44 15.41
C LEU A 52 -0.81 -0.72 14.15
N ALA A 53 -2.10 -0.41 14.05
CA ALA A 53 -2.68 0.27 12.89
C ALA A 53 -2.10 1.67 12.71
N SER A 54 -1.91 2.45 13.78
CA SER A 54 -1.27 3.77 13.71
C SER A 54 0.18 3.69 13.24
N ARG A 55 0.97 2.72 13.75
CA ARG A 55 2.36 2.52 13.29
C ARG A 55 2.42 2.11 11.82
N LEU A 56 1.58 1.17 11.40
CA LEU A 56 1.51 0.73 10.01
C LEU A 56 1.03 1.85 9.08
N SER A 57 0.04 2.64 9.50
CA SER A 57 -0.45 3.82 8.75
C SER A 57 0.68 4.82 8.53
N ALA A 58 1.41 5.18 9.59
CA ALA A 58 2.52 6.12 9.48
C ALA A 58 3.64 5.59 8.56
N ARG A 59 3.93 4.27 8.63
CA ARG A 59 4.94 3.64 7.79
C ARG A 59 4.53 3.61 6.32
N LEU A 60 3.29 3.24 6.02
CA LEU A 60 2.77 3.23 4.66
C LEU A 60 2.68 4.66 4.11
N GLU A 61 2.23 5.63 4.89
CA GLU A 61 2.18 7.02 4.42
C GLU A 61 3.58 7.58 4.11
N SER A 62 4.58 7.30 4.96
CA SER A 62 5.97 7.65 4.68
C SER A 62 6.49 6.99 3.39
N LEU A 63 6.14 5.73 3.16
CA LEU A 63 6.48 5.00 1.93
C LEU A 63 5.82 5.63 0.70
N ARG A 64 4.52 5.95 0.79
CA ARG A 64 3.74 6.61 -0.26
C ARG A 64 4.36 7.96 -0.65
N GLN A 65 4.72 8.78 0.34
CA GLN A 65 5.36 10.07 0.12
C GLN A 65 6.74 9.95 -0.53
N SER A 66 7.58 9.02 -0.05
CA SER A 66 8.89 8.72 -0.63
C SER A 66 8.77 8.32 -2.10
N GLU A 67 7.84 7.43 -2.42
CA GLU A 67 7.64 6.95 -3.80
C GLU A 67 6.95 8.00 -4.68
N SER A 68 6.05 8.83 -4.13
CA SER A 68 5.48 10.00 -4.81
C SER A 68 6.56 10.97 -5.28
N ALA A 69 7.58 11.20 -4.45
CA ALA A 69 8.68 12.12 -4.78
C ALA A 69 9.61 11.57 -5.88
N ARG A 70 9.59 10.26 -6.15
CA ARG A 70 10.48 9.59 -7.10
C ARG A 70 10.21 10.06 -8.55
N PRO A 71 11.25 10.45 -9.32
CA PRO A 71 11.12 10.77 -10.74
C PRO A 71 10.45 9.65 -11.54
N TYR A 72 9.61 10.01 -12.51
CA TYR A 72 8.81 9.00 -13.23
C TYR A 72 9.69 8.01 -14.02
N TYR A 73 10.80 8.46 -14.58
CA TYR A 73 11.67 7.62 -15.41
C TYR A 73 12.39 6.51 -14.63
N HIS A 74 12.44 6.57 -13.28
CA HIS A 74 12.98 5.48 -12.45
C HIS A 74 12.15 4.18 -12.50
N TYR A 75 10.89 4.23 -12.95
CA TYR A 75 10.08 3.01 -13.12
C TYR A 75 10.41 2.23 -14.40
N GLN A 76 11.25 2.78 -15.26
CA GLN A 76 11.81 2.08 -16.42
C GLN A 76 12.97 1.21 -15.96
N SER A 77 13.29 0.12 -16.67
CA SER A 77 14.43 -0.75 -16.31
C SER A 77 15.78 -0.06 -16.50
N VAL A 78 15.86 0.80 -17.51
CA VAL A 78 17.00 1.64 -17.83
C VAL A 78 16.52 3.05 -18.13
N TYR A 79 17.34 4.05 -17.82
CA TYR A 79 16.99 5.46 -18.02
C TYR A 79 18.25 6.31 -18.27
N HIS A 80 18.02 7.53 -18.75
CA HIS A 80 19.00 8.58 -18.84
C HIS A 80 18.75 9.62 -17.74
N ASP A 81 19.78 9.87 -16.93
CA ASP A 81 19.71 10.88 -15.87
C ASP A 81 19.82 12.29 -16.50
N PRO A 82 18.76 13.12 -16.44
CA PRO A 82 18.78 14.45 -17.04
C PRO A 82 19.83 15.37 -16.39
N ASP A 83 20.20 15.14 -15.13
CA ASP A 83 21.17 15.96 -14.40
C ASP A 83 22.62 15.50 -14.68
N ALA A 84 22.80 14.28 -15.19
CA ALA A 84 24.11 13.75 -15.59
C ALA A 84 24.63 14.33 -16.93
N ALA A 85 23.90 15.27 -17.54
CA ALA A 85 24.15 15.89 -18.84
C ALA A 85 25.53 16.59 -18.99
N SER A 86 26.31 16.74 -17.91
CA SER A 86 27.67 17.29 -17.96
C SER A 86 28.74 16.27 -18.43
N LEU A 87 28.41 14.98 -18.53
CA LEU A 87 29.29 13.95 -19.08
C LEU A 87 28.80 13.59 -20.49
N SER A 88 29.43 14.16 -21.52
CA SER A 88 29.04 14.18 -22.95
C SER A 88 28.94 12.82 -23.68
N SER A 89 28.26 11.83 -23.12
CA SER A 89 28.05 10.50 -23.72
C SER A 89 26.62 10.01 -23.48
N LEU A 90 26.04 9.29 -24.45
CA LEU A 90 24.80 8.51 -24.29
C LEU A 90 25.01 7.43 -23.20
N ALA A 91 25.00 7.86 -21.95
CA ALA A 91 25.08 6.99 -20.80
C ALA A 91 23.66 6.61 -20.42
N VAL A 92 23.38 5.32 -20.54
CA VAL A 92 22.14 4.71 -20.04
C VAL A 92 22.48 4.02 -18.73
N PHE A 93 21.73 4.32 -17.69
CA PHE A 93 21.90 3.76 -16.36
C PHE A 93 20.79 2.75 -16.05
N PRO A 94 21.10 1.64 -15.37
CA PRO A 94 20.05 0.79 -14.82
C PRO A 94 19.27 1.58 -13.77
N SER A 95 17.96 1.37 -13.71
CA SER A 95 17.14 2.00 -12.69
C SER A 95 17.60 1.66 -11.29
N PRO A 96 17.51 2.60 -10.33
CA PRO A 96 17.72 2.29 -8.91
C PRO A 96 16.80 1.16 -8.42
N LEU A 97 15.62 1.02 -9.02
CA LEU A 97 14.63 -0.02 -8.71
C LEU A 97 14.97 -1.38 -9.34
N ALA A 98 15.91 -1.44 -10.29
CA ALA A 98 16.31 -2.69 -10.94
C ALA A 98 17.01 -3.68 -10.00
N ARG A 99 17.53 -3.19 -8.86
CA ARG A 99 18.11 -4.03 -7.80
C ARG A 99 17.05 -4.73 -6.94
N GLY A 100 15.78 -4.42 -7.14
CA GLY A 100 14.67 -4.86 -6.31
C GLY A 100 14.22 -3.79 -5.31
N PRO A 101 13.16 -4.08 -4.56
CA PRO A 101 12.62 -3.16 -3.57
C PRO A 101 13.62 -2.93 -2.43
N GLY A 102 13.94 -1.65 -2.16
CA GLY A 102 14.78 -1.29 -1.01
C GLY A 102 14.04 -1.34 0.32
N ASP A 103 12.70 -1.31 0.29
CA ASP A 103 11.83 -1.42 1.45
C ASP A 103 11.20 -2.81 1.51
N PRO A 104 11.27 -3.54 2.64
CA PRO A 104 10.72 -4.89 2.75
C PRO A 104 9.19 -4.93 2.58
N LEU A 105 8.47 -3.82 2.83
CA LEU A 105 7.03 -3.78 2.61
C LEU A 105 6.68 -3.73 1.11
N ILE A 106 7.58 -3.30 0.24
CA ILE A 106 7.32 -3.29 -1.20
C ILE A 106 7.67 -4.66 -1.77
N ARG A 107 6.68 -5.32 -2.38
CA ARG A 107 6.88 -6.55 -3.13
C ARG A 107 7.53 -6.27 -4.49
N ALA A 108 7.01 -5.27 -5.21
CA ALA A 108 7.50 -4.92 -6.54
C ALA A 108 6.99 -3.55 -6.99
N HIS A 109 7.73 -2.98 -7.94
CA HIS A 109 7.37 -1.80 -8.71
C HIS A 109 6.96 -2.22 -10.12
N PHE A 110 6.00 -1.51 -10.71
CA PHE A 110 5.55 -1.76 -12.07
C PHE A 110 5.08 -0.49 -12.76
N GLN A 111 4.99 -0.57 -14.08
CA GLN A 111 4.42 0.45 -14.94
C GLN A 111 3.50 -0.20 -15.96
N ILE A 112 2.34 0.41 -16.17
CA ILE A 112 1.36 0.06 -17.19
C ILE A 112 1.40 1.14 -18.26
N ASP A 113 1.65 0.73 -19.49
CA ASP A 113 1.74 1.64 -20.63
C ASP A 113 0.36 1.98 -21.23
N ARG A 114 0.37 2.70 -22.35
CA ARG A 114 -0.88 3.03 -23.05
C ARG A 114 -1.60 1.80 -23.61
N SER A 115 -0.88 0.74 -23.97
CA SER A 115 -1.45 -0.49 -24.52
C SER A 115 -2.04 -1.40 -23.44
N GLY A 116 -1.75 -1.13 -22.16
CA GLY A 116 -2.09 -1.99 -21.03
C GLY A 116 -1.02 -3.06 -20.76
N SER A 117 0.15 -2.95 -21.39
CA SER A 117 1.30 -3.81 -21.13
C SER A 117 1.95 -3.43 -19.81
N VAL A 118 2.21 -4.43 -18.98
CA VAL A 118 2.86 -4.27 -17.68
C VAL A 118 4.35 -4.54 -17.82
N SER A 119 5.14 -3.62 -17.29
CA SER A 119 6.60 -3.73 -17.19
C SER A 119 7.04 -3.53 -15.74
N SER A 120 8.19 -4.08 -15.37
CA SER A 120 8.80 -3.85 -14.05
C SER A 120 10.28 -3.49 -14.22
N PRO A 121 10.80 -2.50 -13.49
CA PRO A 121 12.21 -2.17 -13.54
C PRO A 121 13.11 -3.30 -13.01
N THR A 122 12.58 -4.16 -12.13
CA THR A 122 13.31 -5.28 -11.52
C THR A 122 13.49 -6.46 -12.48
N ILE A 123 12.51 -6.66 -13.37
CA ILE A 123 12.42 -7.82 -14.26
C ILE A 123 12.64 -7.32 -15.68
N ASP A 124 13.90 -7.28 -16.08
CA ASP A 124 14.28 -7.04 -17.47
C ASP A 124 15.09 -8.25 -17.95
N PRO A 125 14.70 -8.95 -19.03
CA PRO A 125 15.49 -10.04 -19.57
C PRO A 125 16.86 -9.59 -20.11
N GLU A 126 17.00 -8.31 -20.48
CA GLU A 126 18.23 -7.78 -21.05
C GLU A 126 19.27 -7.42 -20.00
N LEU A 127 18.83 -6.92 -18.84
CA LEU A 127 19.65 -6.77 -17.66
C LEU A 127 19.68 -8.15 -17.00
N LYS A 128 20.83 -8.85 -16.97
CA LYS A 128 20.96 -10.13 -16.26
C LYS A 128 20.85 -9.92 -14.73
N SER A 129 19.71 -9.44 -14.24
CA SER A 129 19.47 -9.13 -12.85
C SER A 129 19.32 -10.44 -12.08
N ALA A 130 19.83 -10.47 -10.85
CA ALA A 130 19.66 -11.61 -9.95
C ALA A 130 18.18 -11.80 -9.53
N ALA A 131 17.29 -10.88 -9.92
CA ALA A 131 15.92 -10.79 -9.44
C ALA A 131 14.89 -11.48 -10.35
N ASN A 132 15.30 -12.08 -11.47
CA ASN A 132 14.43 -12.88 -12.38
C ASN A 132 13.96 -14.22 -11.75
N SER A 133 13.52 -14.20 -10.50
CA SER A 133 12.90 -15.34 -9.83
C SER A 133 11.54 -15.65 -10.46
N ALA A 134 11.18 -16.93 -10.51
CA ALA A 134 9.88 -17.37 -11.02
C ALA A 134 8.69 -16.68 -10.30
N ALA A 135 8.85 -16.34 -9.01
CA ALA A 135 7.86 -15.62 -8.23
C ALA A 135 7.59 -14.20 -8.75
N GLN A 136 8.63 -13.50 -9.20
CA GLN A 136 8.53 -12.16 -9.77
C GLN A 136 7.91 -12.16 -11.17
N VAL A 137 8.21 -13.18 -11.98
CA VAL A 137 7.56 -13.36 -13.29
C VAL A 137 6.08 -13.69 -13.14
N GLY A 138 5.73 -14.61 -12.23
CA GLY A 138 4.33 -14.92 -11.91
C GLY A 138 3.57 -13.69 -11.43
N PHE A 139 4.20 -12.83 -10.63
CA PHE A 139 3.65 -11.54 -10.21
C PHE A 139 3.31 -10.62 -11.39
N LEU A 140 4.19 -10.49 -12.38
CA LEU A 140 3.90 -9.63 -13.54
C LEU A 140 2.70 -10.15 -14.33
N ALA A 141 2.58 -11.47 -14.47
CA ALA A 141 1.41 -12.09 -15.08
C ALA A 141 0.12 -11.82 -14.28
N GLN A 142 0.19 -11.80 -12.95
CA GLN A 142 -0.93 -11.43 -12.09
C GLN A 142 -1.37 -9.99 -12.33
N ILE A 143 -0.45 -9.01 -12.27
CA ILE A 143 -0.76 -7.61 -12.56
C ILE A 143 -1.27 -7.43 -13.99
N GLN A 144 -0.71 -8.16 -14.96
CA GLN A 144 -1.16 -8.12 -16.34
C GLN A 144 -2.61 -8.55 -16.51
N SER A 145 -3.10 -9.48 -15.67
CA SER A 145 -4.50 -9.93 -15.73
C SER A 145 -5.48 -8.86 -15.23
N VAL A 146 -5.07 -8.01 -14.29
CA VAL A 146 -5.89 -6.92 -13.71
C VAL A 146 -5.56 -5.53 -14.27
N ALA A 147 -4.55 -5.41 -15.15
CA ALA A 147 -4.02 -4.12 -15.62
C ALA A 147 -5.08 -3.17 -16.19
N ARG A 148 -6.14 -3.72 -16.80
CA ARG A 148 -7.27 -2.94 -17.32
C ARG A 148 -8.05 -2.23 -16.21
N GLU A 149 -8.22 -2.87 -15.06
CA GLU A 149 -8.91 -2.31 -13.88
C GLU A 149 -8.02 -1.31 -13.13
N LEU A 150 -6.71 -1.49 -13.19
CA LEU A 150 -5.74 -0.59 -12.54
C LEU A 150 -5.62 0.74 -13.26
N ARG A 151 -6.00 0.78 -14.52
CA ARG A 151 -5.97 2.01 -15.29
C ARG A 151 -7.03 2.98 -14.76
N PRO A 152 -6.72 4.27 -14.59
CA PRO A 152 -7.76 5.26 -14.33
C PRO A 152 -8.82 5.16 -15.45
N PRO A 153 -10.12 5.02 -15.11
CA PRO A 153 -11.17 4.82 -16.09
C PRO A 153 -11.21 5.99 -17.07
N GLY A 154 -11.06 5.68 -18.36
CA GLY A 154 -10.93 6.68 -19.42
C GLY A 154 -12.23 7.34 -19.90
N ALA A 155 -13.41 7.08 -19.28
CA ALA A 155 -14.69 7.43 -19.91
C ALA A 155 -15.82 8.00 -19.01
N GLU A 156 -15.61 8.19 -17.70
CA GLU A 156 -16.56 8.94 -16.84
C GLU A 156 -15.92 10.28 -16.42
N GLN A 157 -15.75 11.14 -17.42
CA GLN A 157 -14.72 12.18 -17.51
C GLN A 157 -15.08 13.57 -16.97
N GLN A 158 -15.87 13.75 -15.91
CA GLN A 158 -16.10 15.13 -15.41
C GLN A 158 -15.87 15.34 -13.92
N VAL A 159 -16.30 14.41 -13.06
CA VAL A 159 -16.09 14.57 -11.61
C VAL A 159 -14.73 14.02 -11.17
N ALA A 160 -14.33 12.84 -11.68
CA ALA A 160 -13.02 12.26 -11.42
C ALA A 160 -11.87 12.98 -12.17
N GLN A 161 -12.15 13.69 -13.27
CA GLN A 161 -11.15 14.49 -13.96
C GLN A 161 -10.78 15.76 -13.18
N GLN A 162 -11.72 16.37 -12.44
CA GLN A 162 -11.39 17.48 -11.55
C GLN A 162 -10.53 17.04 -10.38
N GLU A 163 -10.83 15.90 -9.75
CA GLU A 163 -10.00 15.34 -8.68
C GLU A 163 -8.65 14.81 -9.20
N ALA A 164 -8.61 14.17 -10.37
CA ALA A 164 -7.38 13.68 -10.98
C ALA A 164 -6.48 14.81 -11.52
N GLN A 165 -7.06 15.88 -12.07
CA GLN A 165 -6.29 17.08 -12.45
C GLN A 165 -5.80 17.85 -11.21
N GLN A 166 -6.52 17.80 -10.08
CA GLN A 166 -6.02 18.28 -8.79
C GLN A 166 -4.96 17.33 -8.18
N ALA A 167 -5.00 16.04 -8.52
CA ALA A 167 -4.03 15.03 -8.07
C ALA A 167 -2.73 14.99 -8.90
N LEU A 168 -2.69 15.63 -10.09
CA LEU A 168 -1.45 15.92 -10.81
C LEU A 168 -0.72 17.07 -10.10
N SER A 169 -0.09 16.75 -8.98
CA SER A 169 0.53 17.72 -8.08
C SER A 169 1.88 18.22 -8.57
N LYS A 170 2.53 17.51 -9.50
CA LYS A 170 3.90 17.79 -9.95
C LYS A 170 4.01 17.81 -11.47
N THR A 171 4.57 18.90 -12.01
CA THR A 171 5.02 18.97 -13.40
C THR A 171 6.55 18.85 -13.42
N GLU A 172 7.06 17.78 -14.00
CA GLU A 172 8.48 17.59 -14.26
C GLU A 172 8.79 18.15 -15.66
N VAL A 173 9.66 19.15 -15.72
CA VAL A 173 10.11 19.75 -16.99
C VAL A 173 11.44 19.11 -17.36
N LEU A 174 11.49 18.46 -18.52
CA LEU A 174 12.67 17.83 -19.07
C LEU A 174 13.10 18.56 -20.34
N GLU A 175 14.41 18.61 -20.58
CA GLU A 175 14.92 18.96 -21.90
C GLU A 175 14.43 17.93 -22.94
N ALA A 176 14.08 18.39 -24.15
CA ALA A 176 13.58 17.52 -25.21
C ALA A 176 14.49 16.32 -25.49
N GLN A 177 15.80 16.56 -25.50
CA GLN A 177 16.79 15.52 -25.72
C GLN A 177 16.82 14.51 -24.58
N ALA A 178 16.78 14.97 -23.32
CA ALA A 178 16.77 14.09 -22.15
C ALA A 178 15.48 13.24 -22.10
N TYR A 179 14.35 13.82 -22.47
CA TYR A 179 13.09 13.09 -22.62
C TYR A 179 13.20 12.00 -23.70
N GLN A 180 13.71 12.34 -24.89
CA GLN A 180 13.86 11.36 -25.98
C GLN A 180 14.82 10.23 -25.63
N GLN A 181 15.92 10.53 -24.96
CA GLN A 181 16.86 9.52 -24.48
C GLN A 181 16.24 8.61 -23.43
N ASN A 182 15.37 9.15 -22.57
CA ASN A 182 14.60 8.33 -21.62
C ASN A 182 13.59 7.42 -22.33
N VAL A 183 12.78 7.95 -23.25
CA VAL A 183 11.81 7.15 -24.03
C VAL A 183 12.50 6.02 -24.81
N GLN A 184 13.70 6.28 -25.32
CA GLN A 184 14.48 5.33 -26.12
C GLN A 184 15.57 4.60 -25.31
N ALA A 185 15.59 4.73 -23.98
CA ALA A 185 16.70 4.23 -23.17
C ALA A 185 16.95 2.73 -23.38
N LYS A 186 15.87 1.95 -23.53
CA LYS A 186 15.96 0.52 -23.81
C LYS A 186 16.51 0.22 -25.19
N GLU A 187 16.06 0.94 -26.22
CA GLU A 187 16.55 0.80 -27.60
C GLU A 187 18.05 1.14 -27.65
N ILE A 188 18.44 2.27 -27.06
CA ILE A 188 19.83 2.71 -26.93
C ILE A 188 20.68 1.67 -26.22
N TYR A 189 20.22 1.15 -25.08
CA TYR A 189 20.93 0.12 -24.32
C TYR A 189 21.14 -1.15 -25.15
N SER A 190 20.10 -1.60 -25.86
CA SER A 190 20.17 -2.79 -26.71
C SER A 190 21.14 -2.60 -27.89
N ASP A 191 21.15 -1.42 -28.52
CA ASP A 191 22.04 -1.08 -29.63
C ASP A 191 23.50 -0.99 -29.17
N LEU A 192 23.76 -0.32 -28.04
CA LEU A 192 25.09 -0.24 -27.43
C LEU A 192 25.63 -1.63 -27.09
N ARG A 193 24.78 -2.52 -26.56
CA ARG A 193 25.15 -3.91 -26.28
C ARG A 193 25.47 -4.70 -27.56
N GLN A 194 24.78 -4.40 -28.66
CA GLN A 194 25.04 -4.97 -29.98
C GLN A 194 26.16 -4.26 -30.75
N LYS A 195 26.82 -3.25 -30.15
CA LYS A 195 27.83 -2.37 -30.79
C LYS A 195 27.30 -1.67 -32.05
N LYS A 196 25.99 -1.40 -32.10
CA LYS A 196 25.36 -0.60 -33.15
C LYS A 196 25.31 0.86 -32.72
N MET A 197 25.41 1.77 -33.69
CA MET A 197 25.17 3.19 -33.41
C MET A 197 23.68 3.40 -33.16
N PRO A 198 23.27 3.88 -31.98
CA PRO A 198 21.87 4.14 -31.68
C PRO A 198 21.34 5.26 -32.57
N LYS A 199 20.14 5.06 -33.11
CA LYS A 199 19.44 6.08 -33.88
C LYS A 199 18.42 6.78 -32.99
N LEU A 200 18.72 8.01 -32.59
CA LEU A 200 17.78 8.82 -31.85
C LEU A 200 16.61 9.23 -32.75
N ARG A 201 15.36 9.03 -32.29
CA ARG A 201 14.19 9.63 -32.94
C ARG A 201 14.27 11.16 -32.86
N SER A 202 13.60 11.82 -33.79
CA SER A 202 13.59 13.29 -33.90
C SER A 202 13.14 13.95 -32.58
N GLU A 203 13.89 14.95 -32.16
CA GLU A 203 13.63 15.69 -30.94
C GLU A 203 12.31 16.48 -31.03
N PRO A 204 11.48 16.45 -29.97
CA PRO A 204 10.37 17.39 -29.85
C PRO A 204 10.92 18.80 -29.71
N THR A 205 10.24 19.78 -30.32
CA THR A 205 10.69 21.18 -30.28
C THR A 205 10.40 21.79 -28.91
N GLY A 206 11.43 21.99 -28.10
CA GLY A 206 11.35 22.70 -26.80
C GLY A 206 11.18 21.79 -25.58
N PRO A 207 11.12 22.37 -24.36
CA PRO A 207 11.06 21.59 -23.13
C PRO A 207 9.79 20.75 -23.06
N VAL A 208 9.96 19.49 -22.65
CA VAL A 208 8.88 18.52 -22.49
C VAL A 208 8.35 18.57 -21.07
N GLN A 209 7.04 18.75 -20.93
CA GLN A 209 6.36 18.71 -19.63
C GLN A 209 5.76 17.33 -19.40
N VAL A 210 6.15 16.67 -18.31
CA VAL A 210 5.57 15.42 -17.84
C VAL A 210 4.80 15.72 -16.57
N LYS A 211 3.49 15.45 -16.54
CA LYS A 211 2.69 15.63 -15.33
C LYS A 211 2.65 14.32 -14.55
N VAL A 212 2.99 14.38 -13.28
CA VAL A 212 3.08 13.23 -12.38
C VAL A 212 2.12 13.47 -11.23
N GLY A 213 1.23 12.51 -11.01
CA GLY A 213 0.33 12.53 -9.87
C GLY A 213 0.94 11.89 -8.63
N ASP A 214 0.32 12.16 -7.49
CA ASP A 214 0.65 11.46 -6.26
C ASP A 214 0.15 10.01 -6.27
N PHE A 215 0.87 9.15 -5.54
CA PHE A 215 0.40 7.79 -5.30
C PHE A 215 -0.84 7.80 -4.42
N ALA A 216 -1.85 7.03 -4.84
CA ALA A 216 -3.06 6.75 -4.09
C ALA A 216 -3.19 5.25 -3.84
N TRP A 217 -3.53 4.89 -2.60
CA TRP A 217 -3.78 3.50 -2.22
C TRP A 217 -5.03 2.95 -2.91
N ARG A 218 -4.96 1.70 -3.33
CA ARG A 218 -6.09 0.93 -3.85
C ARG A 218 -6.02 -0.52 -3.39
N THR A 219 -7.18 -1.09 -3.14
CA THR A 219 -7.37 -2.51 -2.88
C THR A 219 -7.84 -3.18 -4.16
N ILE A 220 -7.13 -4.21 -4.60
CA ILE A 220 -7.48 -4.96 -5.81
C ILE A 220 -7.53 -6.46 -5.54
N PRO A 221 -8.45 -7.20 -6.16
CA PRO A 221 -8.47 -8.65 -6.04
C PRO A 221 -7.40 -9.26 -6.96
N ILE A 222 -6.49 -10.05 -6.41
CA ILE A 222 -5.51 -10.84 -7.16
C ILE A 222 -5.62 -12.29 -6.71
N GLU A 223 -5.95 -13.19 -7.64
CA GLU A 223 -6.20 -14.61 -7.34
C GLU A 223 -7.23 -14.81 -6.21
N ALA A 224 -8.30 -14.01 -6.24
CA ALA A 224 -9.34 -13.94 -5.21
C ALA A 224 -8.88 -13.51 -3.81
N LYS A 225 -7.63 -13.06 -3.64
CA LYS A 225 -7.13 -12.43 -2.42
C LYS A 225 -7.03 -10.91 -2.61
N PRO A 226 -7.45 -10.11 -1.64
CA PRO A 226 -7.22 -8.67 -1.72
C PRO A 226 -5.71 -8.38 -1.64
N ALA A 227 -5.27 -7.39 -2.40
CA ALA A 227 -3.90 -6.89 -2.41
C ALA A 227 -3.92 -5.36 -2.33
N LEU A 228 -3.04 -4.80 -1.49
CA LEU A 228 -2.86 -3.36 -1.35
C LEU A 228 -1.78 -2.89 -2.32
N ILE A 229 -2.16 -1.97 -3.20
CA ILE A 229 -1.26 -1.33 -4.15
C ILE A 229 -1.36 0.19 -4.02
N ALA A 230 -0.31 0.91 -4.41
CA ALA A 230 -0.40 2.35 -4.67
C ALA A 230 -0.26 2.58 -6.16
N LEU A 231 -1.12 3.42 -6.74
CA LEU A 231 -1.08 3.82 -8.14
C LEU A 231 -0.94 5.33 -8.28
N ARG A 232 -0.20 5.78 -9.30
CA ARG A 232 -0.19 7.18 -9.74
C ARG A 232 -0.36 7.27 -11.26
N ALA A 233 -1.01 8.34 -11.71
CA ALA A 233 -1.08 8.68 -13.13
C ALA A 233 0.17 9.47 -13.55
N VAL A 234 0.65 9.22 -14.75
CA VAL A 234 1.73 9.99 -15.38
C VAL A 234 1.29 10.37 -16.79
N GLU A 235 1.23 11.65 -17.11
CA GLU A 235 0.93 12.15 -18.45
C GLU A 235 2.22 12.56 -19.15
N THR A 236 2.54 11.86 -20.23
CA THR A 236 3.69 12.15 -21.11
C THR A 236 3.19 12.58 -22.50
N PRO A 237 4.01 13.24 -23.32
CA PRO A 237 3.69 13.49 -24.73
C PRO A 237 3.31 12.24 -25.53
N ASP A 238 3.90 11.08 -25.20
CA ASP A 238 3.63 9.81 -25.88
C ASP A 238 2.34 9.13 -25.39
N GLY A 239 1.76 9.64 -24.30
CA GLY A 239 0.48 9.23 -23.76
C GLY A 239 0.48 9.01 -22.25
N PRO A 240 -0.67 8.60 -21.70
CA PRO A 240 -0.81 8.34 -20.28
C PRO A 240 -0.17 6.99 -19.91
N LEU A 241 0.55 7.00 -18.80
CA LEU A 241 1.12 5.84 -18.12
C LEU A 241 0.49 5.72 -16.73
N THR A 242 0.49 4.51 -16.17
CA THR A 242 0.14 4.27 -14.77
C THR A 242 1.33 3.62 -14.09
N GLN A 243 1.84 4.24 -13.04
CA GLN A 243 2.95 3.68 -12.25
C GLN A 243 2.40 3.14 -10.94
N GLY A 244 2.99 2.05 -10.46
CA GLY A 244 2.46 1.31 -9.33
C GLY A 244 3.54 0.67 -8.46
N LEU A 245 3.19 0.51 -7.19
CA LEU A 245 3.91 -0.35 -6.25
C LEU A 245 2.91 -1.27 -5.54
N TRP A 246 3.33 -2.48 -5.22
CA TRP A 246 2.51 -3.45 -4.50
C TRP A 246 3.14 -3.74 -3.14
N ILE A 247 2.35 -3.65 -2.07
CA ILE A 247 2.70 -4.04 -0.70
C ILE A 247 2.68 -5.57 -0.50
N SER A 248 3.76 -6.13 0.03
CA SER A 248 3.81 -7.55 0.43
C SER A 248 2.98 -7.78 1.69
N SER A 249 1.87 -8.51 1.57
CA SER A 249 1.08 -8.95 2.72
C SER A 249 1.92 -9.81 3.68
N GLU A 250 2.84 -10.61 3.16
CA GLU A 250 3.74 -11.43 3.98
C GLU A 250 4.68 -10.58 4.84
N ALA A 251 5.26 -9.53 4.26
CA ALA A 251 6.10 -8.59 5.00
C ALA A 251 5.30 -7.80 6.04
N VAL A 252 4.07 -7.37 5.71
CA VAL A 252 3.17 -6.75 6.68
C VAL A 252 2.87 -7.71 7.83
N GLU A 253 2.48 -8.96 7.52
CA GLU A 253 2.23 -9.98 8.55
C GLU A 253 3.45 -10.21 9.43
N GLU A 254 4.66 -10.27 8.86
CA GLU A 254 5.89 -10.40 9.65
C GLU A 254 6.10 -9.22 10.61
N THR A 255 5.82 -7.98 10.17
CA THR A 255 5.86 -6.82 11.09
C THR A 255 4.82 -6.91 12.22
N LEU A 256 3.71 -7.60 11.98
CA LEU A 256 2.66 -7.83 12.98
C LEU A 256 2.98 -8.98 13.93
N ARG A 257 3.85 -9.95 13.57
CA ARG A 257 4.21 -11.08 14.45
C ARG A 257 4.89 -10.67 15.75
N GLY A 258 5.53 -9.51 15.78
CA GLY A 258 6.12 -8.93 17.00
C GLY A 258 5.09 -8.36 18.00
N SER A 259 3.80 -8.43 17.69
CA SER A 259 2.70 -7.99 18.56
C SER A 259 2.50 -8.95 19.75
N PRO A 260 2.08 -8.45 20.93
CA PRO A 260 1.70 -9.30 22.05
C PRO A 260 0.45 -10.15 21.76
N LEU A 261 -0.33 -9.78 20.73
CA LEU A 261 -1.55 -10.48 20.32
C LEU A 261 -1.48 -10.82 18.83
N PRO A 262 -2.04 -11.97 18.39
CA PRO A 262 -2.16 -12.30 16.98
C PRO A 262 -2.91 -11.19 16.23
N ALA A 263 -2.29 -10.65 15.17
CA ALA A 263 -2.86 -9.61 14.34
C ALA A 263 -2.79 -10.02 12.86
N ARG A 264 -3.74 -9.53 12.06
CA ARG A 264 -3.80 -9.76 10.61
C ARG A 264 -4.10 -8.45 9.91
N PHE A 265 -3.61 -8.32 8.68
CA PHE A 265 -3.87 -7.20 7.81
C PHE A 265 -4.89 -7.61 6.76
N VAL A 266 -6.10 -7.02 6.80
CA VAL A 266 -7.23 -7.38 5.95
C VAL A 266 -7.94 -6.11 5.46
N PRO A 267 -8.65 -6.14 4.32
CA PRO A 267 -9.45 -5.00 3.86
C PRO A 267 -10.56 -4.64 4.84
N THR A 268 -10.93 -3.36 4.85
CA THR A 268 -12.08 -2.87 5.60
C THR A 268 -13.35 -3.60 5.16
N GLY A 269 -14.18 -4.03 6.12
CA GLY A 269 -15.42 -4.77 5.87
C GLY A 269 -15.30 -6.30 6.01
N GLN A 270 -14.12 -6.83 6.32
CA GLN A 270 -14.00 -8.19 6.84
C GLN A 270 -14.12 -8.16 8.37
N ASP A 271 -15.19 -8.79 8.90
CA ASP A 271 -15.62 -8.71 10.29
C ASP A 271 -14.54 -9.15 11.29
N ALA A 272 -14.04 -8.19 12.08
CA ALA A 272 -13.30 -8.48 13.30
C ALA A 272 -13.83 -7.60 14.44
N ASN A 273 -14.18 -8.22 15.57
CA ASN A 273 -14.65 -7.54 16.79
C ASN A 273 -13.62 -6.53 17.37
N SER A 274 -12.38 -6.54 16.87
CA SER A 274 -11.30 -5.65 17.29
C SER A 274 -10.41 -5.29 16.10
N SER A 275 -10.98 -4.56 15.14
CA SER A 275 -10.25 -3.95 14.03
C SER A 275 -9.94 -2.48 14.31
N SER A 276 -8.88 -1.98 13.69
CA SER A 276 -8.56 -0.55 13.63
C SER A 276 -8.12 -0.23 12.21
N PRO A 277 -8.66 0.84 11.59
CA PRO A 277 -8.35 1.15 10.20
C PRO A 277 -6.90 1.61 10.07
N VAL A 278 -6.27 1.21 8.97
CA VAL A 278 -5.02 1.80 8.50
C VAL A 278 -5.39 3.00 7.60
N ALA A 279 -5.01 4.20 8.04
CA ALA A 279 -5.56 5.43 7.49
C ALA A 279 -5.22 5.58 5.99
N GLY A 280 -6.25 5.89 5.20
CA GLY A 280 -6.11 6.18 3.77
C GLY A 280 -5.88 4.96 2.86
N THR A 281 -5.82 3.74 3.38
CA THR A 281 -5.60 2.53 2.57
C THR A 281 -6.88 1.76 2.26
N GLY A 282 -7.92 1.88 3.10
CA GLY A 282 -9.11 1.03 3.04
C GLY A 282 -8.88 -0.40 3.56
N TRP A 283 -7.86 -0.58 4.42
CA TRP A 283 -7.55 -1.83 5.11
C TRP A 283 -7.79 -1.67 6.60
#